data_AF-A0A6N3EP30-F1
#
_entry.id   AF-A0A6N3EP30-F1
#
_cell.length_a   1.000
_cell.length_b   1.000
_cell.length_c   1.000
_cell.angle_alpha   90.00
_cell.angle_beta   90.00
_cell.angle_gamma   90.00
#
_symmetry.space_group_name_H-M   'P 1'
#
loop_
_entity.id
_entity.type
_entity.pdbx_description
1 polymer ?
#
loop_
_entity_poly.entity_id
_entity_poly.type
_entity_poly.pdbx_seq_one_letter_code
_entity_poly.pdbx_strand_id
1 'polypeptide(L)'
;MKLYFSNTTTIITTMLILILIGFMSYCFINRDNIQFWGRRILILAIYGLVVCCFAAARDGLDITIQNAVEGTSIAGGIFELVSIPTIIGCVGAGIIIISSIIALFIKSQNTKEILFFIMCAGIILKIITVEIARIIM
;
A
#
# COMPACT_ATOMS: atom_id res chain seq x y z
N MET A 1 -17.15 -10.26 10.85
CA MET A 1 -17.32 -8.78 10.95
C MET A 1 -16.41 -8.12 11.99
N LYS A 2 -16.08 -8.76 13.14
CA LYS A 2 -15.16 -8.17 14.12
C LYS A 2 -13.81 -7.74 13.52
N LEU A 3 -13.16 -8.56 12.68
CA LEU A 3 -11.81 -8.28 12.16
C LEU A 3 -11.63 -6.94 11.42
N TYR A 4 -12.69 -6.45 10.77
CA TYR A 4 -12.66 -5.22 9.94
C TYR A 4 -13.42 -4.04 10.55
N PHE A 5 -14.29 -4.30 11.54
CA PHE A 5 -15.17 -3.29 12.14
C PHE A 5 -15.07 -3.22 13.66
N SER A 6 -13.98 -3.74 14.26
CA SER A 6 -13.82 -3.75 15.72
C SER A 6 -13.39 -2.40 16.29
N ASN A 7 -12.62 -1.61 15.53
CA ASN A 7 -11.96 -0.40 16.02
C ASN A 7 -12.00 0.69 14.93
N THR A 8 -12.10 1.95 15.33
CA THR A 8 -12.04 3.13 14.46
C THR A 8 -10.88 3.06 13.46
N THR A 9 -9.68 2.68 13.91
CA THR A 9 -8.51 2.54 13.02
C THR A 9 -8.71 1.44 11.98
N THR A 10 -9.27 0.28 12.36
CA THR A 10 -9.56 -0.81 11.42
C THR A 10 -10.58 -0.40 10.36
N ILE A 11 -11.63 0.33 10.77
CA ILE A 11 -12.69 0.81 9.87
C ILE A 11 -12.12 1.81 8.87
N ILE A 12 -11.35 2.79 9.35
CA ILE A 12 -10.70 3.79 8.49
C ILE A 12 -9.78 3.10 7.49
N THR A 13 -8.88 2.22 7.93
CA THR A 13 -7.96 1.51 7.03
C THR A 13 -8.71 0.69 5.98
N THR A 14 -9.79 0.00 6.34
CA THR A 14 -10.61 -0.74 5.37
C THR A 14 -11.28 0.18 4.36
N MET A 15 -11.84 1.32 4.78
CA MET A 15 -12.40 2.31 3.85
C MET A 15 -11.33 2.88 2.91
N LEU A 16 -10.14 3.19 3.43
CA LEU A 16 -9.01 3.68 2.63
C LEU A 16 -8.57 2.66 1.56
N ILE A 17 -8.48 1.38 1.93
CA ILE A 17 -8.17 0.29 0.99
C ILE A 17 -9.24 0.19 -0.10
N LEU A 18 -10.53 0.24 0.26
CA LEU A 18 -11.62 0.17 -0.71
C LEU A 18 -11.61 1.35 -1.69
N ILE A 19 -11.37 2.57 -1.19
CA ILE A 19 -11.25 3.77 -2.04
C ILE A 19 -10.03 3.65 -2.97
N LEU A 20 -8.90 3.12 -2.47
CA LEU A 20 -7.69 2.92 -3.27
C LEU A 20 -7.94 1.92 -4.40
N ILE A 21 -8.60 0.79 -4.10
CA ILE A 21 -8.99 -0.20 -5.11
C ILE A 21 -9.96 0.42 -6.11
N GLY A 22 -10.99 1.14 -5.64
CA GLY A 22 -11.94 1.85 -6.51
C GLY A 22 -11.26 2.84 -7.44
N PHE A 23 -10.27 3.59 -6.96
CA PHE A 23 -9.49 4.51 -7.78
C PHE A 23 -8.68 3.79 -8.87
N MET A 24 -8.03 2.67 -8.53
CA MET A 24 -7.29 1.85 -9.50
C MET A 24 -8.23 1.24 -10.55
N SER A 25 -9.38 0.70 -10.13
CA SER A 25 -10.40 0.16 -11.04
C SER A 25 -10.97 1.24 -11.96
N TYR A 26 -11.26 2.43 -11.45
CA TYR A 26 -11.69 3.57 -12.26
C TYR A 26 -10.65 3.93 -13.33
N CYS A 27 -9.36 3.98 -12.96
CA CYS A 27 -8.29 4.28 -13.91
C CYS A 27 -8.13 3.18 -14.96
N PHE A 28 -8.36 1.91 -14.61
CA PHE A 28 -8.31 0.79 -15.55
C PHE A 28 -9.45 0.86 -16.58
N ILE A 29 -10.68 1.08 -16.13
CA ILE A 29 -11.87 1.15 -17.00
C ILE A 29 -11.80 2.36 -17.93
N ASN A 30 -11.34 3.50 -17.41
CA ASN A 30 -11.32 4.76 -18.15
C ASN A 30 -9.95 5.08 -18.78
N ARG A 31 -9.08 4.07 -18.95
CA ARG A 31 -7.68 4.27 -19.37
C ARG A 31 -7.53 5.03 -20.69
N ASP A 32 -8.40 4.75 -21.66
CA ASP A 32 -8.33 5.35 -23.00
C ASP A 32 -8.71 6.84 -22.99
N ASN A 33 -9.42 7.30 -21.96
CA ASN A 33 -9.85 8.68 -21.79
C ASN A 33 -8.89 9.50 -20.90
N ILE A 34 -7.84 8.90 -20.33
CA ILE A 34 -6.90 9.59 -19.44
C ILE A 34 -5.81 10.28 -20.24
N GLN A 35 -5.82 11.61 -20.23
CA GLN A 35 -4.83 12.43 -20.94
C GLN A 35 -3.52 12.64 -20.15
N PHE A 36 -3.58 12.62 -18.81
CA PHE A 36 -2.45 12.96 -17.93
C PHE A 36 -2.20 11.87 -16.89
N TRP A 37 -1.45 10.85 -17.28
CA TRP A 37 -1.09 9.72 -16.40
C TRP A 37 -0.19 10.13 -15.24
N GLY A 38 0.67 11.14 -15.42
CA GLY A 38 1.54 11.64 -14.35
C GLY A 38 0.78 12.12 -13.11
N ARG A 39 -0.40 12.74 -13.28
CA ARG A 39 -1.24 13.17 -12.15
C ARG A 39 -1.84 11.97 -11.41
N ARG A 40 -2.20 10.91 -12.15
CA ARG A 40 -2.74 9.67 -11.57
C ARG A 40 -1.68 8.91 -10.78
N ILE A 41 -0.45 8.86 -11.28
CA ILE A 41 0.72 8.32 -10.57
C ILE A 41 0.95 9.06 -9.25
N LEU A 42 0.94 10.41 -9.28
CA LEU A 42 1.12 11.21 -8.08
C LEU A 42 0.03 10.95 -7.03
N ILE A 43 -1.23 10.91 -7.46
CA ILE A 43 -2.36 10.58 -6.58
C ILE A 43 -2.20 9.18 -6.00
N LEU A 44 -1.85 8.18 -6.84
CA LEU A 44 -1.67 6.80 -6.42
C LEU A 44 -0.52 6.66 -5.41
N ALA A 45 0.61 7.35 -5.62
CA ALA A 45 1.75 7.33 -4.72
C ALA A 45 1.42 7.93 -3.35
N ILE A 46 0.82 9.12 -3.33
CA ILE A 46 0.46 9.82 -2.08
C ILE A 46 -0.61 9.03 -1.33
N TYR A 47 -1.69 8.66 -2.01
CA TYR A 47 -2.79 7.94 -1.37
C TYR A 47 -2.38 6.54 -0.92
N GLY A 48 -1.60 5.83 -1.75
CA GLY A 48 -1.02 4.53 -1.40
C GLY A 48 -0.09 4.60 -0.19
N LEU A 49 0.70 5.66 -0.04
CA LEU A 49 1.51 5.90 1.16
C LEU A 49 0.62 6.10 2.40
N VAL A 50 -0.41 6.94 2.30
CA VAL A 50 -1.37 7.14 3.40
C VAL A 50 -1.97 5.81 3.82
N VAL A 51 -2.49 5.02 2.88
CA VAL A 51 -3.06 3.69 3.18
C VAL A 51 -2.01 2.78 3.84
N CYS A 52 -0.76 2.79 3.36
CA CYS A 52 0.32 1.99 3.93
C CYS A 52 0.64 2.38 5.38
N CYS A 53 0.66 3.68 5.70
CA CYS A 53 0.90 4.16 7.08
C CYS A 53 -0.25 3.76 8.01
N PHE A 54 -1.49 3.90 7.57
CA PHE A 54 -2.67 3.49 8.35
C PHE A 54 -2.73 1.97 8.55
N ALA A 55 -2.31 1.18 7.56
CA ALA A 55 -2.19 -0.27 7.70
C ALA A 55 -1.09 -0.63 8.71
N ALA A 56 0.08 0.01 8.65
CA ALA A 56 1.17 -0.21 9.59
C ALA A 56 0.76 0.11 11.05
N ALA A 57 0.08 1.24 11.27
CA ALA A 57 -0.42 1.62 12.59
C ALA A 57 -1.55 0.70 13.09
N ARG A 58 -2.45 0.26 12.18
CA ARG A 58 -3.50 -0.71 12.52
C ARG A 58 -2.92 -2.04 12.98
N ASP A 59 -1.87 -2.51 12.32
CA ASP A 59 -1.27 -3.82 12.56
C ASP A 59 -0.12 -3.76 13.59
N GLY A 60 0.16 -2.58 14.17
CA GLY A 60 1.13 -2.37 15.24
C GLY A 60 2.60 -2.53 14.82
N LEU A 61 2.91 -2.30 13.54
CA LEU A 61 4.27 -2.47 13.00
C LEU A 61 5.27 -1.49 13.64
N ASP A 62 4.82 -0.30 14.03
CA ASP A 62 5.60 0.70 14.76
C ASP A 62 6.08 0.17 16.12
N ILE A 63 5.23 -0.56 16.84
CA ILE A 63 5.57 -1.21 18.12
C ILE A 63 6.56 -2.35 17.89
N THR A 64 6.37 -3.16 16.84
CA THR A 64 7.33 -4.22 16.46
C THR A 64 8.72 -3.65 16.20
N ILE A 65 8.80 -2.52 15.49
CA ILE A 65 10.08 -1.84 15.21
C ILE A 65 10.72 -1.31 16.50
N GLN A 66 9.94 -0.66 17.37
CA GLN A 66 10.43 -0.15 18.66
C GLN A 66 11.02 -1.28 19.51
N ASN A 67 10.30 -2.39 19.66
CA ASN A 67 10.78 -3.55 20.43
C ASN A 67 12.09 -4.13 19.87
N ALA A 68 12.23 -4.17 18.53
CA ALA A 68 13.45 -4.66 17.89
C ALA A 68 14.66 -3.74 18.08
N VAL A 69 14.44 -2.42 18.19
CA VAL A 69 15.51 -1.42 18.37
C VAL A 69 15.90 -1.28 19.84
N GLU A 70 14.92 -1.26 20.74
CA GLU A 70 15.13 -1.01 22.18
C GLU A 70 15.41 -2.30 22.98
N GLY A 71 15.20 -3.47 22.39
CA GLY A 71 15.38 -4.77 23.06
C GLY A 71 14.33 -5.05 24.13
N THR A 72 13.21 -4.32 24.12
CA THR A 72 12.10 -4.43 25.07
C THR A 72 11.19 -5.60 24.72
N SER A 73 10.81 -6.40 25.71
CA SER A 73 9.97 -7.61 25.57
C SER A 73 8.47 -7.32 25.70
N ILE A 74 7.99 -6.22 25.11
CA ILE A 74 6.56 -5.91 25.03
C ILE A 74 5.95 -6.79 23.93
N ALA A 75 4.67 -7.15 24.05
CA ALA A 75 3.94 -7.81 22.95
C ALA A 75 4.01 -6.91 21.70
N GLY A 76 4.62 -7.42 20.63
CA GLY A 76 4.74 -6.70 19.35
C GLY A 76 3.41 -6.55 18.62
N GLY A 77 3.46 -5.92 17.44
CA GLY A 77 2.34 -5.91 16.50
C GLY A 77 2.01 -7.31 15.96
N ILE A 78 1.02 -7.36 15.07
CA ILE A 78 0.53 -8.61 14.48
C ILE A 78 1.63 -9.32 13.68
N PHE A 79 2.57 -8.56 13.13
CA PHE A 79 3.66 -9.07 12.31
C PHE A 79 5.01 -8.89 12.98
N GLU A 80 5.84 -9.94 12.89
CA GLU A 80 7.27 -9.85 13.19
C GLU A 80 7.99 -8.98 12.15
N LEU A 81 9.13 -8.40 12.58
CA LEU A 81 9.90 -7.48 11.75
C LEU A 81 10.35 -8.11 10.43
N VAL A 82 10.77 -9.39 10.47
CA VAL A 82 11.14 -10.18 9.30
C VAL A 82 10.05 -11.23 9.06
N SER A 83 8.98 -10.83 8.38
CA SER A 83 7.87 -11.69 8.01
C SER A 83 7.54 -11.55 6.53
N ILE A 84 6.81 -12.53 5.96
CA ILE A 84 6.40 -12.48 4.55
C ILE A 84 5.65 -11.16 4.22
N PRO A 85 4.70 -10.69 5.04
CA PRO A 85 4.02 -9.41 4.80
C PRO A 85 4.94 -8.20 4.83
N THR A 86 5.93 -8.15 5.74
CA THR A 86 6.85 -7.00 5.82
C THR A 86 7.84 -6.99 4.65
N ILE A 87 8.38 -8.14 4.25
CA ILE A 87 9.28 -8.25 3.10
C ILE A 87 8.57 -7.83 1.81
N ILE A 88 7.39 -8.38 1.54
CA ILE A 88 6.59 -8.02 0.36
C ILE A 88 6.16 -6.55 0.45
N GLY A 89 5.83 -6.07 1.65
CA GLY A 89 5.54 -4.67 1.94
C GLY A 89 6.65 -3.72 1.50
N CYS A 90 7.90 -4.07 1.79
CA CYS A 90 9.11 -3.32 1.44
C CYS A 90 9.40 -3.37 -0.07
N VAL A 91 9.35 -4.56 -0.69
CA VAL A 91 9.58 -4.71 -2.14
C VAL A 91 8.55 -3.90 -2.93
N GLY A 92 7.27 -3.99 -2.57
CA GLY A 92 6.22 -3.21 -3.21
C GLY A 92 6.40 -1.71 -3.02
N ALA A 93 6.85 -1.25 -1.85
CA ALA A 93 7.17 0.16 -1.62
C ALA A 93 8.33 0.63 -2.51
N GLY A 94 9.38 -0.17 -2.66
CA GLY A 94 10.50 0.12 -3.56
C GLY A 94 10.05 0.28 -5.01
N ILE A 95 9.20 -0.63 -5.52
CA ILE A 95 8.64 -0.55 -6.88
C ILE A 95 7.86 0.75 -7.07
N ILE A 96 7.02 1.14 -6.10
CA ILE A 96 6.21 2.37 -6.16
C ILE A 96 7.10 3.61 -6.21
N ILE A 97 8.12 3.68 -5.36
CA ILE A 97 9.05 4.81 -5.28
C ILE A 97 9.84 4.95 -6.59
N ILE A 98 10.46 3.86 -7.05
CA ILE A 98 11.27 3.86 -8.29
C ILE A 98 10.39 4.24 -9.48
N SER A 99 9.20 3.66 -9.62
CA SER A 99 8.27 3.97 -10.71
C SER A 99 7.81 5.43 -10.68
N SER A 100 7.57 5.98 -9.48
CA SER A 100 7.19 7.38 -9.31
C SER A 100 8.30 8.33 -9.74
N ILE A 101 9.56 8.05 -9.35
CA ILE A 101 10.71 8.85 -9.75
C ILE A 101 10.90 8.81 -11.27
N ILE A 102 10.86 7.62 -11.88
CA ILE A 102 10.98 7.45 -13.32
C ILE A 102 9.89 8.26 -14.05
N ALA A 103 8.65 8.24 -13.55
CA ALA A 103 7.54 8.95 -14.16
C ALA A 103 7.69 10.49 -14.17
N LEU A 104 8.53 11.06 -13.29
CA LEU A 104 8.83 12.50 -13.29
C LEU A 104 9.67 12.92 -14.50
N PHE A 105 10.59 12.08 -14.94
CA PHE A 105 11.51 12.40 -16.04
C PHE A 105 10.98 12.00 -17.42
N ILE A 106 10.06 11.04 -17.47
CA ILE A 106 9.48 10.58 -18.73
C ILE A 106 8.44 11.59 -19.24
N LYS A 107 8.45 11.86 -20.55
CA LYS A 107 7.42 12.67 -21.22
C LYS A 107 6.28 11.85 -21.85
N SER A 108 6.59 10.62 -22.26
CA SER A 108 5.62 9.70 -22.89
C SER A 108 4.48 9.34 -21.93
N GLN A 109 3.24 9.62 -22.35
CA GLN A 109 2.05 9.26 -21.57
C GLN A 109 1.83 7.74 -21.55
N ASN A 110 2.10 7.04 -22.65
CA ASN A 110 2.01 5.58 -22.71
C ASN A 110 2.98 4.90 -21.72
N THR A 111 4.20 5.41 -21.60
CA THR A 111 5.14 4.85 -20.61
C THR A 111 4.70 5.15 -19.17
N LYS A 112 4.08 6.31 -18.91
CA LYS A 112 3.48 6.61 -17.60
C LYS A 112 2.30 5.72 -17.29
N GLU A 113 1.47 5.39 -18.27
CA GLU A 113 0.39 4.42 -18.11
C GLU A 113 0.93 3.04 -17.67
N ILE A 114 1.97 2.55 -18.34
CA ILE A 114 2.63 1.29 -17.96
C ILE A 114 3.18 1.36 -16.53
N LEU A 115 3.88 2.44 -16.18
CA LEU A 115 4.40 2.65 -14.82
C LEU A 115 3.29 2.71 -13.78
N PHE A 116 2.16 3.34 -14.10
CA PHE A 116 0.99 3.37 -13.23
C PHE A 116 0.48 1.96 -12.94
N PHE A 117 0.36 1.10 -13.96
CA PHE A 117 -0.09 -0.29 -13.75
C PHE A 117 0.94 -1.15 -13.01
N ILE A 118 2.25 -0.91 -13.18
CA ILE A 118 3.30 -1.52 -12.36
C ILE A 118 3.13 -1.14 -10.88
N MET A 119 2.84 0.13 -10.59
CA MET A 119 2.56 0.60 -9.24
C MET A 119 1.29 -0.06 -8.68
N CYS A 120 0.21 -0.15 -9.47
CA CYS A 120 -1.02 -0.84 -9.07
C CYS A 120 -0.76 -2.31 -8.71
N ALA A 121 0.04 -3.02 -9.50
CA ALA A 121 0.41 -4.40 -9.21
C ALA A 121 1.16 -4.51 -7.86
N GLY A 122 2.11 -3.61 -7.60
CA GLY A 122 2.81 -3.53 -6.31
C GLY A 122 1.87 -3.26 -5.13
N ILE A 123 0.90 -2.36 -5.29
CA ILE A 123 -0.10 -2.05 -4.27
C ILE A 123 -1.02 -3.24 -4.00
N ILE A 124 -1.55 -3.88 -5.04
CA ILE A 124 -2.43 -5.04 -4.90
C ILE A 124 -1.70 -6.20 -4.22
N LEU A 125 -0.45 -6.48 -4.61
CA LEU A 125 0.36 -7.52 -3.99
C LEU A 125 0.53 -7.26 -2.47
N LYS A 126 0.78 -6.00 -2.08
CA LYS A 126 0.88 -5.60 -0.66
C LYS A 126 -0.43 -5.84 0.08
N ILE A 127 -1.55 -5.36 -0.46
CA ILE A 127 -2.87 -5.49 0.17
C ILE A 127 -3.23 -6.97 0.36
N ILE A 128 -3.10 -7.78 -0.70
CA ILE A 128 -3.45 -9.21 -0.66
C ILE A 128 -2.60 -9.92 0.39
N THR A 129 -1.28 -9.70 0.39
CA THR A 129 -0.39 -10.37 1.34
C THR A 129 -0.73 -10.02 2.79
N VAL A 130 -0.92 -8.73 3.09
CA VAL A 130 -1.22 -8.27 4.45
C VAL A 130 -2.59 -8.78 4.90
N GLU A 131 -3.62 -8.65 4.07
CA GLU A 131 -4.98 -9.04 4.46
C GLU A 131 -5.15 -10.56 4.56
N ILE A 132 -4.48 -11.35 3.70
CA ILE A 132 -4.45 -12.82 3.86
C ILE A 132 -3.76 -13.20 5.17
N ALA A 133 -2.61 -12.60 5.48
CA ALA A 133 -1.89 -12.90 6.71
C ALA A 133 -2.73 -12.57 7.96
N ARG A 134 -3.51 -11.48 7.93
CA ARG A 134 -4.47 -11.12 9.01
C ARG A 134 -5.67 -12.06 9.14
N ILE A 135 -6.02 -12.82 8.11
CA ILE A 135 -7.11 -13.82 8.18
C ILE A 135 -6.58 -15.13 8.78
N ILE A 136 -5.31 -15.44 8.56
CA ILE A 136 -4.68 -16.70 9.00
C ILE A 136 -4.19 -16.62 10.45
N MET A 137 -3.69 -15.47 10.89
CA MET A 137 -3.25 -15.19 12.27
C MET A 137 -4.39 -14.70 13.14
#